data_AF-A0A5C2RS77-F1
#
_entry.id   AF-A0A5C2RS77-F1
#
_cell.length_a   1.000
_cell.length_b   1.000
_cell.length_c   1.000
_cell.angle_alpha   90.00
_cell.angle_beta   90.00
_cell.angle_gamma   90.00
#
_symmetry.space_group_name_H-M   'P 1'
#
loop_
_entity.id
_entity.type
_entity.pdbx_description
1 polymer ?
#
loop_
_entity_poly.entity_id
_entity_poly.type
_entity_poly.pdbx_seq_one_letter_code
_entity_poly.pdbx_strand_id
1 'polypeptide(L)' 'RSHIIPFFDHFQHKDLKGTHICMVFEVLGENLLGLIKQYQNKGVPMHLVKQIVKPSL' A
#
# COMPACT_ATOMS: atom_id res chain seq x y z
N ARG A 1 -3.81 12.15 -9.56
CA ARG A 1 -2.45 11.56 -9.56
C ARG A 1 -1.80 11.50 -8.16
N SER A 2 -2.40 12.11 -7.13
CA SER A 2 -1.93 12.12 -5.73
C SER A 2 -2.20 10.85 -4.91
N HIS A 3 -2.78 9.81 -5.53
CA HIS A 3 -3.22 8.57 -4.84
C HIS A 3 -2.50 7.32 -5.36
N ILE A 4 -1.44 7.54 -6.15
CA ILE A 4 -0.52 6.50 -6.60
C ILE A 4 0.74 6.68 -5.77
N ILE A 5 1.24 5.60 -5.21
CA ILE A 5 2.46 5.60 -4.40
C ILE A 5 3.61 6.08 -5.29
N PRO A 6 4.33 7.14 -4.90
CA PRO A 6 5.50 7.60 -5.64
C PRO A 6 6.55 6.51 -5.69
N PHE A 7 7.02 6.24 -6.90
CA PHE A 7 8.20 5.42 -7.13
C PHE A 7 9.43 6.32 -7.02
N PHE A 8 10.32 6.04 -6.06
CA PHE A 8 11.50 6.87 -5.84
C PHE A 8 12.70 6.40 -6.65
N ASP A 9 13.00 5.11 -6.62
CA ASP A 9 14.16 4.55 -7.31
C ASP A 9 14.03 3.02 -7.49
N HIS A 10 14.94 2.44 -8.27
CA HIS A 10 15.20 1.01 -8.30
C HIS A 10 16.69 0.72 -8.45
N PHE A 11 17.11 -0.42 -7.94
CA PHE A 11 18.48 -0.91 -8.10
C PHE A 11 18.49 -2.41 -8.35
N GLN A 12 19.61 -2.91 -8.86
CA GLN A 12 19.84 -4.33 -9.06
C GLN A 12 20.70 -4.88 -7.92
N HIS A 13 20.19 -5.90 -7.23
CA HIS A 13 20.91 -6.65 -6.23
C HIS A 13 21.38 -7.98 -6.84
N LYS A 14 22.70 -8.16 -6.96
CA LYS A 14 23.31 -9.38 -7.49
C LYS A 14 23.73 -10.31 -6.35
N ASP A 15 23.26 -11.54 -6.40
CA ASP A 15 23.62 -12.60 -5.46
C ASP A 15 24.11 -13.86 -6.20
N LEU A 16 24.37 -14.95 -5.46
CA LEU A 16 24.78 -16.24 -6.02
C LEU A 16 23.70 -16.88 -6.91
N LYS A 17 22.43 -16.49 -6.75
CA LYS A 17 21.27 -17.07 -7.44
C LYS A 17 20.82 -16.24 -8.64
N GLY A 18 21.32 -15.02 -8.80
CA GLY A 18 21.10 -14.18 -9.97
C GLY A 18 21.06 -12.70 -9.64
N THR A 19 20.27 -11.97 -10.42
CA THR A 19 20.07 -10.53 -10.26
C THR A 19 18.61 -10.25 -9.93
N HIS A 20 18.37 -9.58 -8.81
CA HIS A 20 17.06 -9.16 -8.33
C HIS A 20 16.87 -7.65 -8.55
N ILE A 21 15.71 -7.24 -9.04
CA ILE A 21 15.35 -5.81 -9.11
C ILE A 21 14.67 -5.43 -7.79
N CYS A 22 15.25 -4.47 -7.08
CA CYS A 22 14.70 -3.91 -5.86
C CYS A 22 14.10 -2.53 -6.17
N MET A 23 12.88 -2.28 -5.69
CA MET A 23 12.16 -1.02 -5.90
C MET A 23 12.05 -0.25 -4.59
N VAL A 24 12.19 1.07 -4.65
CA VAL A 24 12.17 1.98 -3.51
C VAL A 24 10.91 2.85 -3.58
N PHE A 25 10.13 2.82 -2.50
CA PHE A 25 8.88 3.57 -2.33
C PHE A 25 8.89 4.27 -0.98
N GLU A 26 7.92 5.16 -0.75
CA GLU A 26 7.65 5.67 0.59
C GLU A 26 7.11 4.59 1.52
N VAL A 27 7.30 4.80 2.83
CA VAL A 27 6.74 3.91 3.85
C VAL A 27 5.24 4.17 3.97
N LEU A 28 4.45 3.10 3.90
CA LEU A 28 2.99 3.13 4.00
C LEU A 28 2.53 2.48 5.30
N GLY A 29 1.33 2.87 5.74
CA GLY A 29 0.64 2.25 6.85
C GLY A 29 -0.02 0.92 6.50
N GLU A 30 -1.00 0.53 7.32
CA GLU A 30 -1.76 -0.71 7.10
C GLU A 30 -2.55 -0.68 5.78
N ASN A 31 -2.70 -1.85 5.17
CA ASN A 31 -3.58 -2.03 4.01
C ASN A 31 -5.05 -2.21 4.45
N LEU A 32 -5.96 -2.15 3.47
CA LEU A 32 -7.41 -2.25 3.71
C LEU A 32 -7.83 -3.55 4.40
N LEU A 33 -7.12 -4.66 4.17
CA LEU A 33 -7.42 -5.93 4.83
C LEU A 33 -7.07 -5.88 6.32
N GLY A 34 -5.97 -5.20 6.69
CA GLY A 34 -5.63 -4.90 8.09
C GLY A 34 -6.76 -4.15 8.78
N LEU A 35 -7.24 -3.08 8.14
CA LEU A 35 -8.38 -2.30 8.63
C LEU A 35 -9.66 -3.15 8.79
N ILE A 36 -10.01 -3.98 7.81
CA ILE A 36 -11.20 -4.86 7.89
C ILE A 36 -11.09 -5.84 9.08
N LYS A 37 -9.91 -6.42 9.29
CA LYS A 37 -9.64 -7.33 10.41
C LYS A 37 -9.73 -6.61 11.75
N GLN A 38 -9.26 -5.36 11.84
CA GLN A 38 -9.39 -4.54 13.06
C GLN A 38 -10.86 -4.36 13.48
N TYR A 39 -11.78 -4.24 12.51
CA TYR A 39 -13.22 -4.17 12.76
C TYR A 39 -13.90 -5.54 12.89
N GLN A 40 -13.13 -6.62 13.09
CA GLN A 40 -13.64 -7.99 13.28
C GLN A 40 -14.57 -8.46 12.15
N ASN A 41 -14.37 -7.97 10.92
CA ASN A 41 -15.26 -8.22 9.78
C ASN A 41 -16.73 -7.80 10.00
N LYS A 42 -17.03 -6.96 11.01
CA LYS A 42 -18.39 -6.45 11.30
C LYS A 42 -18.75 -5.21 10.48
N GLY A 43 -17.83 -4.76 9.61
CA GLY A 43 -17.97 -3.56 8.79
C GLY A 43 -17.21 -2.36 9.37
N VAL A 44 -16.59 -1.59 8.48
CA VAL A 44 -15.90 -0.34 8.81
C VAL A 44 -16.93 0.81 8.79
N PRO A 45 -16.90 1.76 9.74
CA PRO A 45 -17.78 2.92 9.77
C PRO A 45 -17.85 3.66 8.43
N MET A 46 -19.06 3.98 7.97
CA MET A 46 -19.31 4.58 6.66
C MET A 46 -18.56 5.89 6.40
N HIS A 47 -18.31 6.69 7.43
CA HIS A 47 -17.52 7.92 7.29
C HIS A 47 -16.07 7.65 6.89
N LEU A 48 -15.44 6.60 7.43
CA LEU A 48 -14.09 6.16 7.06
C LEU A 48 -14.10 5.57 5.65
N VAL A 49 -15.10 4.75 5.32
CA VAL A 49 -15.26 4.19 3.97
C VAL A 49 -15.32 5.32 2.92
N LYS A 50 -16.11 6.38 3.18
CA LYS A 50 -16.18 7.55 2.29
C LYS A 50 -14.84 8.27 2.17
N GLN A 51 -14.07 8.39 3.25
CA GLN A 51 -12.74 9.00 3.21
C GLN A 51 -11.71 8.15 2.43
N ILE A 52 -11.82 6.84 2.45
CA ILE A 52 -10.92 5.92 1.74
C ILE A 52 -11.27 5.83 0.24
N VAL A 53 -12.56 5.81 -0.08
CA VAL A 53 -13.04 5.68 -1.47
C VAL A 53 -12.96 7.02 -2.21
N LYS A 54 -13.18 8.16 -1.55
CA LYS A 54 -13.16 9.49 -2.21
C LYS A 54 -11.84 9.81 -2.94
N PRO A 55 -10.64 9.50 -2.39
CA PRO A 55 -9.37 9.60 -3.11
C PRO A 55 -9.23 8.58 -4.26
N SER A 56 -9.95 7.46 -4.19
CA SER A 56 -9.81 6.34 -5.12
C SER A 56 -10.76 6.44 -6.34
N LEU A 57 -11.77 7.31 -6.28
CA LEU A 57 -12.66 7.72 -7.37
C LEU A 57 -12.09 8.94 -8.11
#